data_AF-A0A2V8WG50-F1
#
_entry.id   AF-A0A2V8WG50-F1
#
_cell.length_a   1.000
_cell.length_b   1.000
_cell.length_c   1.000
_cell.angle_alpha   90.00
_cell.angle_beta   90.00
_cell.angle_gamma   90.00
#
_symmetry.space_group_name_H-M   'P 1'
#
loop_
_entity.id
_entity.type
_entity.pdbx_description
1 polymer ?
#
loop_
_entity_poly.entity_id
_entity_poly.type
_entity_poly.pdbx_seq_one_letter_code
_entity_poly.pdbx_strand_id
1 'polypeptide(L)'
;MEEGYCLRAGVGTGIGPENCAVQRGRSSLTAEVSETVGTGLAAYYEYVAADLHKWVDPLSNDQFWRKPYPYGNTVGHLVLHVTGNLNYYIGARVAKTGYVRDRDREFTEKQPPHKDEALQAFDRTIAMVVATIQKQRAEDWGKAYTADREPEAEDRFQIFVRCAGHAYHHVGQIVYLSRELART
;
A
#
# COMPACT_ATOMS: atom_id res chain seq x y z
N MET A 1 57.09 -57.20 4.39
CA MET A 1 55.87 -56.44 4.75
C MET A 1 55.37 -55.78 3.49
N GLU A 2 54.05 -55.86 3.32
CA GLU A 2 53.26 -56.02 2.09
C GLU A 2 53.26 -54.91 1.01
N GLU A 3 52.72 -55.34 -0.13
CA GLU A 3 52.38 -54.70 -1.40
C GLU A 3 51.29 -53.59 -1.32
N GLY A 4 51.09 -52.83 -2.41
CA GLY A 4 49.72 -52.46 -2.84
C GLY A 4 49.39 -51.03 -3.30
N TYR A 5 49.33 -50.84 -4.62
CA TYR A 5 48.22 -50.27 -5.43
C TYR A 5 47.67 -48.82 -5.32
N CYS A 6 47.82 -48.09 -6.44
CA CYS A 6 46.92 -47.24 -7.25
C CYS A 6 45.48 -46.79 -6.80
N LEU A 7 45.16 -45.53 -7.18
CA LEU A 7 43.91 -44.97 -7.79
C LEU A 7 42.82 -44.20 -6.98
N ARG A 8 42.60 -42.95 -7.43
CA ARG A 8 41.34 -42.22 -7.79
C ARG A 8 40.38 -41.59 -6.75
N ALA A 9 40.24 -40.27 -6.93
CA ALA A 9 39.04 -39.48 -7.29
C ALA A 9 37.97 -39.04 -6.25
N GLY A 10 37.77 -37.72 -6.22
CA GLY A 10 36.49 -36.99 -6.09
C GLY A 10 36.70 -35.57 -6.67
N VAL A 11 36.39 -35.29 -7.94
CA VAL A 11 35.13 -34.69 -8.46
C VAL A 11 34.72 -33.48 -7.59
N GLY A 12 35.00 -32.22 -7.99
CA GLY A 12 34.20 -31.42 -8.95
C GLY A 12 32.97 -30.84 -8.24
N THR A 13 32.79 -29.53 -8.10
CA THR A 13 32.47 -28.62 -9.21
C THR A 13 33.06 -27.22 -9.03
N GLY A 14 33.76 -26.77 -10.05
CA GLY A 14 34.15 -25.37 -10.20
C GLY A 14 32.91 -24.50 -10.43
N ILE A 15 32.98 -23.28 -9.90
CA ILE A 15 32.10 -22.18 -10.32
C ILE A 15 32.51 -21.84 -11.76
N GLY A 16 31.89 -22.50 -12.73
CA GLY A 16 32.10 -22.21 -14.15
C GLY A 16 31.54 -20.82 -14.51
N PRO A 17 32.12 -20.12 -15.51
CA PRO A 17 31.67 -18.79 -15.93
C PRO A 17 30.21 -18.76 -16.38
N GLU A 18 29.67 -19.88 -16.89
CA GLU A 18 28.28 -20.00 -17.33
C GLU A 18 27.26 -19.89 -16.19
N ASN A 19 27.53 -20.50 -15.02
CA ASN A 19 26.66 -20.37 -13.85
C ASN A 19 26.65 -18.94 -13.30
N CYS A 20 27.77 -18.23 -13.37
CA CYS A 20 27.85 -16.83 -12.93
C CYS A 20 27.02 -15.89 -13.82
N ALA A 21 26.97 -16.15 -15.13
CA ALA A 21 26.15 -15.38 -16.08
C ALA A 21 24.64 -15.64 -15.89
N VAL A 22 24.23 -16.89 -15.68
CA VAL A 22 22.82 -17.25 -15.42
C VAL A 22 22.33 -16.66 -14.09
N GLN A 23 23.15 -16.70 -13.04
CA GLN A 23 22.82 -16.08 -11.74
C GLN A 23 22.66 -14.56 -11.86
N ARG A 24 23.55 -13.89 -12.63
CA ARG A 24 23.44 -12.46 -12.93
C ARG A 24 22.18 -12.12 -13.73
N GLY A 25 21.86 -12.90 -14.76
CA GLY A 25 20.65 -12.71 -15.56
C GLY A 25 19.36 -12.84 -14.75
N ARG A 26 19.28 -13.85 -13.87
CA ARG A 26 18.15 -14.01 -12.93
C ARG A 26 18.06 -12.88 -11.91
N SER A 27 19.19 -12.41 -11.39
CA SER A 27 19.22 -11.28 -10.46
C SER A 27 18.78 -9.97 -11.11
N SER A 28 19.12 -9.75 -12.38
CA SER A 28 18.70 -8.56 -13.15
C SER A 28 17.19 -8.54 -13.35
N LEU A 29 16.62 -9.67 -13.79
CA LEU A 29 15.18 -9.78 -14.05
C LEU A 29 14.35 -9.53 -12.78
N THR A 30 14.79 -10.07 -11.63
CA THR A 30 14.10 -9.85 -10.35
C THR A 30 14.13 -8.38 -9.92
N ALA A 31 15.23 -7.68 -10.17
CA ALA A 31 15.35 -6.25 -9.88
C ALA A 31 14.45 -5.41 -10.80
N GLU A 32 14.44 -5.69 -12.11
CA GLU A 32 13.58 -5.01 -13.09
C GLU A 32 12.08 -5.19 -12.79
N VAL A 33 11.68 -6.42 -12.43
CA VAL A 33 10.29 -6.69 -12.01
C VAL A 33 9.96 -5.94 -10.73
N SER A 34 10.87 -5.92 -9.74
CA SER A 34 10.65 -5.16 -8.50
C SER A 34 10.50 -3.66 -8.75
N GLU A 35 11.29 -3.09 -9.65
CA GLU A 35 11.19 -1.68 -10.02
C GLU A 35 9.86 -1.38 -10.72
N THR A 36 9.43 -2.27 -11.62
CA THR A 36 8.13 -2.19 -12.28
C THR A 36 6.97 -2.24 -11.26
N VAL A 37 7.03 -3.17 -10.31
CA VAL A 37 6.04 -3.30 -9.23
C VAL A 37 6.00 -2.04 -8.37
N GLY A 38 7.17 -1.55 -7.91
CA GLY A 38 7.26 -0.36 -7.09
C GLY A 38 6.71 0.87 -7.80
N THR A 39 7.13 1.11 -9.05
CA THR A 39 6.67 2.23 -9.86
C THR A 39 5.17 2.16 -10.13
N GLY A 40 4.66 0.98 -10.52
CA GLY A 40 3.24 0.79 -10.80
C GLY A 40 2.35 0.99 -9.58
N LEU A 41 2.73 0.45 -8.42
CA LEU A 41 1.99 0.65 -7.17
C LEU A 41 2.01 2.12 -6.73
N ALA A 42 3.18 2.77 -6.74
CA ALA A 42 3.29 4.18 -6.37
C ALA A 42 2.39 5.06 -7.25
N ALA A 43 2.48 4.91 -8.57
CA ALA A 43 1.64 5.63 -9.52
C ALA A 43 0.14 5.35 -9.31
N TYR A 44 -0.24 4.14 -8.94
CA TYR A 44 -1.64 3.81 -8.67
C TYR A 44 -2.16 4.50 -7.39
N TYR A 45 -1.36 4.59 -6.33
CA TYR A 45 -1.75 5.35 -5.12
C TYR A 45 -1.89 6.84 -5.40
N GLU A 46 -1.01 7.42 -6.22
CA GLU A 46 -1.11 8.81 -6.68
C GLU A 46 -2.37 9.02 -7.53
N TYR A 47 -2.68 8.07 -8.42
CA TYR A 47 -3.93 8.08 -9.19
C TYR A 47 -5.17 8.04 -8.28
N VAL A 48 -5.19 7.17 -7.26
CA VAL A 48 -6.29 7.09 -6.29
C VAL A 48 -6.48 8.42 -5.57
N ALA A 49 -5.38 9.07 -5.17
CA ALA A 49 -5.43 10.38 -4.52
C ALA A 49 -5.99 11.45 -5.47
N ALA A 50 -5.50 11.51 -6.71
CA ALA A 50 -5.98 12.46 -7.71
C ALA A 50 -7.47 12.27 -8.03
N ASP A 51 -7.94 11.02 -8.16
CA ASP A 51 -9.36 10.75 -8.42
C ASP A 51 -10.22 11.05 -7.20
N LEU A 52 -9.76 10.81 -5.96
CA LEU A 52 -10.44 11.26 -4.75
C LEU A 52 -10.61 12.79 -4.76
N HIS A 53 -9.53 13.54 -4.98
CA HIS A 53 -9.56 15.00 -5.03
C HIS A 53 -10.54 15.54 -6.06
N LYS A 54 -10.55 14.97 -7.26
CA LYS A 54 -11.50 15.34 -8.32
C LYS A 54 -12.96 15.34 -7.85
N TRP A 55 -13.35 14.41 -6.98
CA TRP A 55 -14.72 14.32 -6.48
C TRP A 55 -14.96 15.13 -5.21
N VAL A 56 -13.94 15.36 -4.39
CA VAL A 56 -14.06 16.02 -3.09
C VAL A 56 -13.82 17.53 -3.16
N ASP A 57 -12.92 18.00 -4.01
CA ASP A 57 -12.53 19.41 -4.10
C ASP A 57 -13.72 20.35 -4.37
N PRO A 58 -14.69 20.01 -5.26
CA PRO A 58 -15.85 20.87 -5.50
C PRO A 58 -16.82 21.00 -4.33
N LEU A 59 -16.74 20.11 -3.33
CA LEU A 59 -17.67 20.12 -2.19
C LEU A 59 -17.30 21.24 -1.21
N SER A 60 -18.30 21.96 -0.71
CA SER A 60 -18.13 22.79 0.49
C SER A 60 -17.78 21.94 1.72
N ASN A 61 -17.25 22.56 2.77
CA ASN A 61 -17.03 21.89 4.05
C ASN A 61 -18.32 21.26 4.60
N ASP A 62 -19.45 21.96 4.48
CA ASP A 62 -20.74 21.45 4.92
C ASP A 62 -21.18 20.22 4.12
N GLN A 63 -21.02 20.22 2.79
CA GLN A 63 -21.31 19.05 1.95
C GLN A 63 -20.41 17.87 2.29
N PHE A 64 -19.11 18.12 2.52
CA PHE A 64 -18.14 17.08 2.88
C PHE A 64 -18.53 16.29 4.14
N TRP A 65 -19.13 16.97 5.12
CA TRP A 65 -19.59 16.37 6.38
C TRP A 65 -21.09 16.07 6.42
N ARG A 66 -21.84 16.31 5.34
CA ARG A 66 -23.28 16.01 5.26
C ARG A 66 -23.51 14.58 4.80
N LYS A 67 -24.53 13.92 5.38
CA LYS A 67 -25.06 12.67 4.86
C LYS A 67 -26.12 12.99 3.79
N PRO A 68 -25.92 12.63 2.51
CA PRO A 68 -26.96 12.78 1.50
C PRO A 68 -28.05 11.70 1.62
N TYR A 69 -27.77 10.59 2.31
CA TYR A 69 -28.69 9.48 2.54
C TYR A 69 -28.90 9.22 4.03
N PRO A 70 -30.04 8.62 4.45
CA PRO A 70 -30.28 8.28 5.86
C PRO A 70 -29.37 7.14 6.37
N TYR A 71 -28.63 6.48 5.48
CA TYR A 71 -27.68 5.41 5.79
C TYR A 71 -26.28 5.74 5.25
N GLY A 72 -25.30 4.94 5.65
CA GLY A 72 -23.92 5.08 5.20
C GLY A 72 -23.15 6.24 5.85
N ASN A 73 -22.02 6.55 5.23
CA ASN A 73 -21.03 7.51 5.72
C ASN A 73 -21.04 8.79 4.88
N THR A 74 -20.55 9.88 5.47
CA THR A 74 -20.28 11.13 4.74
C THR A 74 -18.98 10.97 3.94
N VAL A 75 -18.75 11.87 2.98
CA VAL A 75 -17.47 11.92 2.25
C VAL A 75 -16.30 12.09 3.22
N GLY A 76 -16.42 12.98 4.21
CA GLY A 76 -15.38 13.21 5.20
C GLY A 76 -15.05 11.99 6.06
N HIS A 77 -16.04 11.20 6.49
CA HIS A 77 -15.77 9.96 7.22
C HIS A 77 -15.08 8.90 6.33
N LEU A 78 -15.40 8.84 5.04
CA LEU A 78 -14.67 7.96 4.12
C LEU A 78 -13.22 8.40 3.94
N VAL A 79 -12.95 9.71 3.86
CA VAL A 79 -11.57 10.23 3.81
C VAL A 79 -10.80 9.90 5.10
N LEU A 80 -11.41 10.11 6.27
CA LEU A 80 -10.80 9.71 7.56
C LEU A 80 -10.51 8.22 7.60
N HIS A 81 -11.46 7.40 7.14
CA HIS A 81 -11.31 5.95 7.12
C HIS A 81 -10.16 5.48 6.21
N VAL A 82 -10.08 5.98 4.99
CA VAL A 82 -8.98 5.63 4.08
C VAL A 82 -7.64 6.10 4.66
N THR A 83 -7.61 7.29 5.24
CA THR A 83 -6.41 7.85 5.89
C THR A 83 -5.94 6.98 7.07
N GLY A 84 -6.86 6.56 7.95
CA GLY A 84 -6.55 5.68 9.07
C GLY A 84 -6.15 4.27 8.65
N ASN A 85 -6.80 3.72 7.61
CA ASN A 85 -6.44 2.43 7.01
C ASN A 85 -4.97 2.43 6.54
N LEU A 86 -4.58 3.40 5.70
CA LEU A 86 -3.23 3.47 5.14
C LEU A 86 -2.17 3.79 6.20
N ASN A 87 -2.45 4.70 7.14
CA ASN A 87 -1.54 4.98 8.25
C ASN A 87 -1.30 3.77 9.14
N TYR A 88 -2.30 2.91 9.34
CA TYR A 88 -2.13 1.70 10.11
C TYR A 88 -1.38 0.63 9.30
N TYR A 89 -1.99 0.14 8.22
CA TYR A 89 -1.48 -1.04 7.52
C TYR A 89 -0.16 -0.81 6.79
N ILE A 90 0.11 0.40 6.31
CA ILE A 90 1.39 0.73 5.67
C ILE A 90 2.27 1.52 6.64
N GLY A 91 1.74 2.60 7.21
CA GLY A 91 2.51 3.47 8.09
C GLY A 91 3.05 2.76 9.34
N ALA A 92 2.19 2.21 10.18
CA ALA A 92 2.60 1.56 11.42
C ALA A 92 3.27 0.20 11.15
N ARG A 93 2.71 -0.61 10.25
CA ARG A 93 3.14 -2.01 10.08
C ARG A 93 4.34 -2.17 9.15
N VAL A 94 4.50 -1.33 8.12
CA VAL A 94 5.63 -1.41 7.18
C VAL A 94 6.65 -0.30 7.44
N ALA A 95 6.21 0.97 7.43
CA ALA A 95 7.09 2.14 7.56
C ALA A 95 7.51 2.47 9.01
N LYS A 96 6.89 1.82 9.99
CA LYS A 96 7.17 1.96 11.43
C LYS A 96 6.99 3.38 11.97
N THR A 97 5.96 4.09 11.51
CA THR A 97 5.66 5.48 11.93
C THR A 97 5.22 5.62 13.39
N GLY A 98 4.83 4.52 14.05
CA GLY A 98 4.28 4.55 15.40
C GLY A 98 2.81 4.96 15.47
N TYR A 99 2.12 5.08 14.33
CA TYR A 99 0.69 5.41 14.29
C TYR A 99 -0.16 4.37 15.07
N VAL A 100 -1.02 4.87 15.95
CA VAL A 100 -2.00 4.09 16.71
C VAL A 100 -3.37 4.37 16.13
N ARG A 101 -4.02 3.32 15.61
CA ARG A 101 -5.30 3.45 14.91
C ARG A 101 -6.46 3.50 15.90
N ASP A 102 -7.31 4.52 15.76
CA ASP A 102 -8.64 4.56 16.34
C ASP A 102 -9.70 4.39 15.24
N ARG A 103 -9.99 3.12 14.93
CA ARG A 103 -10.89 2.80 13.81
C ARG A 103 -12.31 3.29 14.04
N ASP A 104 -12.80 3.25 15.27
CA ASP A 104 -14.20 3.58 15.54
C ASP A 104 -14.42 5.09 15.39
N ARG A 105 -13.43 5.92 15.77
CA ARG A 105 -13.48 7.37 15.51
C ARG A 105 -13.48 7.74 14.03
N GLU A 106 -12.91 6.92 13.14
CA GLU A 106 -12.99 7.14 11.68
C GLU A 106 -14.45 7.23 11.17
N PHE A 107 -15.41 6.68 11.91
CA PHE A 107 -16.84 6.67 11.56
C PHE A 107 -17.76 7.41 12.54
N THR A 108 -17.23 7.82 13.70
CA THR A 108 -18.05 8.36 14.81
C THR A 108 -17.57 9.72 15.32
N GLU A 109 -16.59 10.35 14.66
CA GLU A 109 -16.08 11.66 15.05
C GLU A 109 -17.20 12.71 15.08
N LYS A 110 -17.38 13.30 16.26
CA LYS A 110 -18.46 14.26 16.53
C LYS A 110 -18.03 15.70 16.27
N GLN A 111 -16.73 15.96 16.30
CA GLN A 111 -16.12 17.25 16.01
C GLN A 111 -15.07 17.05 14.92
N PRO A 112 -15.51 16.74 13.69
CA PRO A 112 -14.59 16.48 12.61
C PRO A 112 -13.78 17.74 12.24
N PRO A 113 -12.55 17.57 11.74
CA PRO A 113 -11.71 18.68 11.32
C PRO A 113 -12.30 19.41 10.11
N HIS A 114 -11.74 20.58 9.77
CA HIS A 114 -12.11 21.24 8.51
C HIS A 114 -11.74 20.35 7.31
N LYS A 115 -12.51 20.43 6.20
CA LYS A 115 -12.27 19.65 4.97
C LYS A 115 -10.80 19.65 4.56
N ASP A 116 -10.19 20.83 4.51
CA ASP A 116 -8.81 21.00 4.05
C ASP A 116 -7.80 20.31 4.98
N GLU A 117 -8.05 20.28 6.29
CA GLU A 117 -7.19 19.59 7.25
C GLU A 117 -7.28 18.06 7.07
N ALA A 118 -8.49 17.54 6.82
CA ALA A 118 -8.71 16.13 6.53
C ALA A 118 -8.00 15.72 5.22
N LEU A 119 -8.12 16.53 4.16
CA LEU A 119 -7.45 16.29 2.88
C LEU A 119 -5.93 16.38 3.00
N GLN A 120 -5.40 17.36 3.71
CA GLN A 120 -3.95 17.44 3.97
C GLN A 120 -3.43 16.22 4.74
N ALA A 121 -4.21 15.68 5.68
CA ALA A 121 -3.84 14.44 6.38
C ALA A 121 -3.84 13.23 5.44
N PHE A 122 -4.82 13.15 4.54
CA PHE A 122 -4.87 12.15 3.49
C PHE A 122 -3.65 12.25 2.56
N ASP A 123 -3.30 13.44 2.07
CA ASP A 123 -2.16 13.67 1.16
C ASP A 123 -0.83 13.28 1.78
N ARG A 124 -0.60 13.67 3.04
CA ARG A 124 0.59 13.24 3.80
C ARG A 124 0.66 11.72 3.92
N THR A 125 -0.49 11.07 4.04
CA THR A 125 -0.57 9.61 4.14
C THR A 125 -0.25 8.95 2.79
N ILE A 126 -0.76 9.47 1.68
CA ILE A 126 -0.42 9.01 0.34
C ILE A 126 1.09 9.18 0.06
N ALA A 127 1.65 10.34 0.38
CA ALA A 127 3.08 10.60 0.25
C ALA A 127 3.92 9.61 1.09
N MET A 128 3.47 9.30 2.31
CA MET A 128 4.10 8.27 3.16
C MET A 128 4.04 6.89 2.50
N VAL A 129 2.90 6.49 1.92
CA VAL A 129 2.74 5.22 1.23
C VAL A 129 3.69 5.13 0.03
N VAL A 130 3.70 6.15 -0.84
CA VAL A 130 4.58 6.23 -2.01
C VAL A 130 6.05 6.15 -1.61
N ALA A 131 6.47 6.93 -0.61
CA ALA A 131 7.84 6.88 -0.11
C ALA A 131 8.20 5.51 0.49
N THR A 132 7.23 4.79 1.06
CA THR A 132 7.44 3.44 1.60
C THR A 132 7.58 2.40 0.49
N ILE A 133 6.83 2.55 -0.60
CA ILE A 133 6.94 1.74 -1.81
C ILE A 133 8.30 1.93 -2.48
N GLN A 134 8.72 3.18 -2.69
CA GLN A 134 10.00 3.52 -3.33
C GLN A 134 11.23 3.04 -2.55
N LYS A 135 11.08 2.79 -1.23
CA LYS A 135 12.14 2.24 -0.38
C LYS A 135 12.18 0.70 -0.36
N GLN A 136 11.20 0.00 -0.94
CA GLN A 136 11.24 -1.45 -1.00
C GLN A 136 12.34 -1.92 -1.96
N ARG A 137 13.11 -2.92 -1.53
CA ARG A 137 13.99 -3.71 -2.39
C ARG A 137 13.25 -4.96 -2.87
N ALA A 138 13.80 -5.63 -3.87
CA ALA A 138 13.19 -6.82 -4.45
C ALA A 138 12.86 -7.90 -3.41
N GLU A 139 13.76 -8.13 -2.46
CA GLU A 139 13.56 -9.08 -1.37
C GLU A 139 12.57 -8.62 -0.29
N ASP A 140 12.19 -7.35 -0.26
CA ASP A 140 11.32 -6.82 0.78
C ASP A 140 9.84 -7.15 0.51
N TRP A 141 9.43 -7.27 -0.76
CA TRP A 141 8.04 -7.55 -1.15
C TRP A 141 7.48 -8.84 -0.58
N GLY A 142 8.30 -9.90 -0.52
CA GLY A 142 7.92 -11.21 0.03
C GLY A 142 8.08 -11.35 1.54
N LYS A 143 8.44 -10.28 2.27
CA LYS A 143 8.56 -10.36 3.73
C LYS A 143 7.18 -10.58 4.36
N ALA A 144 7.14 -11.51 5.31
CA ALA A 144 5.94 -11.82 6.07
C ALA A 144 5.30 -10.57 6.67
N TYR A 145 3.98 -10.51 6.59
CA TYR A 145 3.14 -9.42 7.05
C TYR A 145 2.05 -9.94 7.98
N THR A 146 1.66 -9.11 8.94
CA THR A 146 0.51 -9.36 9.80
C THR A 146 0.03 -8.04 10.40
N ALA A 147 -1.29 -7.89 10.51
CA ALA A 147 -1.95 -6.78 11.16
C ALA A 147 -3.34 -7.17 11.66
N ASP A 148 -3.87 -6.43 12.63
CA ASP A 148 -5.21 -6.70 13.13
C ASP A 148 -6.26 -6.42 12.05
N ARG A 149 -7.28 -7.29 12.00
CA ARG A 149 -8.39 -7.21 11.04
C ARG A 149 -7.96 -7.30 9.56
N GLU A 150 -6.79 -7.89 9.29
CA GLU A 150 -6.30 -8.17 7.94
C GLU A 150 -5.63 -9.55 7.92
N PRO A 151 -6.43 -10.63 7.94
CA PRO A 151 -5.92 -12.00 7.97
C PRO A 151 -5.49 -12.52 6.60
N GLU A 152 -5.84 -11.86 5.50
CA GLU A 152 -5.57 -12.37 4.15
C GLU A 152 -4.21 -11.93 3.58
N ALA A 153 -3.66 -10.80 4.02
CA ALA A 153 -2.33 -10.38 3.58
C ALA A 153 -1.23 -11.14 4.32
N GLU A 154 -0.53 -12.03 3.62
CA GLU A 154 0.57 -12.83 4.20
C GLU A 154 1.94 -12.16 4.04
N ASP A 155 2.07 -11.25 3.08
CA ASP A 155 3.33 -10.55 2.75
C ASP A 155 3.12 -9.05 2.46
N ARG A 156 4.23 -8.33 2.30
CA ARG A 156 4.20 -6.88 2.05
C ARG A 156 3.54 -6.53 0.72
N PHE A 157 3.81 -7.28 -0.35
CA PHE A 157 3.19 -7.01 -1.64
C PHE A 157 1.67 -7.08 -1.57
N GLN A 158 1.15 -8.14 -0.96
CA GLN A 158 -0.29 -8.37 -0.80
C GLN A 158 -0.96 -7.22 -0.04
N ILE A 159 -0.37 -6.73 1.06
CA ILE A 159 -0.99 -5.61 1.79
C ILE A 159 -1.02 -4.33 0.97
N PHE A 160 0.02 -4.02 0.19
CA PHE A 160 -0.01 -2.84 -0.68
C PHE A 160 -1.10 -2.93 -1.75
N VAL A 161 -1.31 -4.11 -2.35
CA VAL A 161 -2.39 -4.32 -3.33
C VAL A 161 -3.77 -4.21 -2.66
N ARG A 162 -3.94 -4.80 -1.48
CA ARG A 162 -5.23 -4.78 -0.75
C ARG A 162 -5.60 -3.38 -0.28
N CYS A 163 -4.65 -2.63 0.27
CA CYS A 163 -4.86 -1.23 0.63
C CYS A 163 -5.21 -0.36 -0.60
N ALA A 164 -4.61 -0.62 -1.77
CA ALA A 164 -4.92 0.09 -3.00
C ALA A 164 -6.37 -0.19 -3.46
N GLY A 165 -6.77 -1.46 -3.48
CA GLY A 165 -8.14 -1.87 -3.82
C GLY A 165 -9.17 -1.33 -2.83
N HIS A 166 -8.86 -1.35 -1.53
CA HIS A 166 -9.71 -0.78 -0.48
C HIS A 166 -9.88 0.73 -0.64
N ALA A 167 -8.78 1.46 -0.89
CA ALA A 167 -8.84 2.91 -1.09
C ALA A 167 -9.72 3.26 -2.31
N TYR A 168 -9.51 2.60 -3.45
CA TYR A 168 -10.30 2.87 -4.65
C TYR A 168 -11.77 2.43 -4.53
N HIS A 169 -12.06 1.37 -3.76
CA HIS A 169 -13.44 1.00 -3.41
C HIS A 169 -14.17 2.17 -2.73
N HIS A 170 -13.51 2.86 -1.80
CA HIS A 170 -14.09 4.03 -1.13
C HIS A 170 -14.14 5.28 -2.01
N VAL A 171 -13.20 5.47 -2.94
CA VAL A 171 -13.34 6.50 -3.99
C VAL A 171 -14.62 6.27 -4.79
N GLY A 172 -14.93 5.02 -5.15
CA GLY A 172 -16.20 4.65 -5.79
C GLY A 172 -17.44 5.08 -4.99
N GLN A 173 -17.42 4.90 -3.66
CA GLN A 173 -18.49 5.39 -2.79
C GLN A 173 -18.57 6.94 -2.77
N ILE A 174 -17.42 7.61 -2.69
CA ILE A 174 -17.30 9.08 -2.72
C ILE A 174 -17.89 9.65 -4.01
N VAL A 175 -17.70 8.99 -5.16
CA VAL A 175 -18.29 9.45 -6.45
C VAL A 175 -19.81 9.59 -6.34
N TYR A 176 -20.50 8.58 -5.83
CA TYR A 176 -21.96 8.62 -5.70
C TYR A 176 -22.44 9.66 -4.69
N LEU A 177 -21.75 9.77 -3.55
CA LEU A 177 -22.07 10.78 -2.53
C LEU A 177 -21.89 12.20 -3.08
N SER A 178 -20.79 12.46 -3.79
CA SER A 178 -20.47 13.77 -4.34
C SER A 178 -21.48 14.17 -5.42
N ARG A 179 -21.90 13.22 -6.26
CA ARG A 179 -22.98 13.44 -7.25
C ARG A 179 -24.30 13.81 -6.59
N GLU A 180 -24.68 13.11 -5.52
CA GLU A 180 -25.93 13.42 -4.82
C GLU A 180 -25.88 14.79 -4.12
N LEU A 181 -24.76 15.11 -3.46
CA LEU A 181 -24.54 16.40 -2.81
C LEU A 181 -24.49 17.59 -3.78
N ALA A 182 -24.11 17.36 -5.04
CA ALA A 182 -24.11 18.38 -6.08
C ALA A 182 -25.50 18.65 -6.69
N ARG A 183 -26.49 17.79 -6.43
CA ARG A 183 -27.88 17.98 -6.87
C ARG A 183 -28.69 18.85 -5.92
N THR A 184 -28.21 19.01 -4.69
CA THR A 184 -28.84 19.75 -3.58
C THR A 184 -28.19 21.11 -3.38
#